data_AF-A0A7W1SC10-F1
#
_entry.id   AF-A0A7W1SC10-F1
#
_cell.length_a   1.000
_cell.length_b   1.000
_cell.length_c   1.000
_cell.angle_alpha   90.00
_cell.angle_beta   90.00
_cell.angle_gamma   90.00
#
_symmetry.space_group_name_H-M   'P 1'
#
loop_
_entity.id
_entity.type
_entity.pdbx_description
1 polymer ?
#
loop_
_entity_poly.entity_id
_entity_poly.type
_entity_poly.pdbx_seq_one_letter_code
_entity_poly.pdbx_strand_id
1 'polypeptide(L)' 'MAEACKILACDPTWSERPRGKYVVEPVFEQETIIIAELDLNAVDCEKMTLDVSGHYSRPDIFDFRIGQGKDRI' A
#
# COMPACT_ATOMS: atom_id res chain seq x y z
N MET A 1 -5.28 -25.22 3.89
CA MET A 1 -4.73 -23.85 4.07
C MET A 1 -4.33 -23.38 2.68
N ALA A 2 -5.22 -22.66 1.98
CA ALA A 2 -4.97 -22.21 0.61
C ALA A 2 -4.29 -20.84 0.63
N GLU A 3 -3.09 -20.73 0.06
CA GLU A 3 -2.51 -19.43 -0.27
C GLU A 3 -3.16 -18.90 -1.54
N ALA A 4 -3.44 -17.59 -1.54
CA ALA A 4 -4.02 -16.90 -2.67
C ALA A 4 -3.02 -15.89 -3.21
N CYS A 5 -2.79 -15.90 -4.52
CA CYS A 5 -2.02 -14.85 -5.18
C CYS A 5 -2.90 -13.58 -5.25
N LYS A 6 -2.38 -12.44 -4.78
CA LYS A 6 -3.14 -11.19 -4.60
C LYS A 6 -2.33 -10.01 -5.14
N ILE A 7 -3.00 -9.15 -5.91
CA ILE A 7 -2.47 -7.84 -6.30
C ILE A 7 -3.44 -6.78 -5.80
N LEU A 8 -2.97 -5.88 -4.94
CA LEU A 8 -3.75 -4.79 -4.34
C LEU A 8 -3.37 -3.46 -5.00
N ALA A 9 -4.34 -2.59 -5.28
CA ALA A 9 -4.06 -1.23 -5.74
C ALA A 9 -5.14 -0.22 -5.35
N CYS A 10 -4.80 1.05 -5.53
CA CYS A 10 -5.71 2.18 -5.47
C CYS A 10 -6.42 2.34 -6.83
N ASP A 11 -7.75 2.28 -6.83
CA ASP A 11 -8.56 2.60 -8.00
C ASP A 11 -8.66 4.13 -8.21
N PRO A 12 -8.52 4.64 -9.45
CA PRO A 12 -8.58 6.07 -9.75
C PRO A 12 -10.02 6.65 -9.80
N THR A 13 -11.05 5.84 -9.55
CA THR A 13 -12.44 6.30 -9.60
C THR A 13 -12.80 7.17 -8.40
N TRP A 14 -13.13 8.44 -8.64
CA TRP A 14 -13.36 9.46 -7.60
C TRP A 14 -14.48 9.13 -6.58
N SER A 15 -15.37 8.19 -6.92
CA SER A 15 -16.48 7.78 -6.04
C SER A 15 -16.04 6.90 -4.87
N GLU A 16 -14.82 6.34 -4.91
CA GLU A 16 -14.38 5.37 -3.91
C GLU A 16 -12.89 5.56 -3.62
N ARG A 17 -12.60 6.40 -2.61
CA ARG A 17 -11.31 6.56 -1.91
C ARG A 17 -10.58 5.23 -1.65
N PRO A 18 -9.28 5.27 -1.30
CA PRO A 18 -8.49 4.13 -0.83
C PRO A 18 -9.27 3.05 -0.10
N ARG A 19 -9.64 2.02 -0.83
CA ARG A 19 -9.89 0.73 -0.22
C ARG A 19 -8.84 -0.14 -0.85
N GLY A 20 -8.02 -0.79 -0.03
CA GLY A 20 -7.09 -1.82 -0.47
C GLY A 20 -7.87 -2.95 -1.15
N LYS A 21 -8.27 -2.70 -2.39
CA LYS A 21 -9.04 -3.56 -3.25
C LYS A 21 -8.08 -4.38 -4.06
N TYR A 22 -8.52 -5.59 -4.37
CA TYR A 22 -7.81 -6.43 -5.30
C TYR A 22 -8.00 -5.88 -6.71
N VAL A 23 -6.90 -5.70 -7.44
CA VAL A 23 -6.91 -5.40 -8.88
C VAL A 23 -7.32 -6.63 -9.68
N VAL A 24 -6.90 -7.80 -9.18
CA VAL A 24 -7.27 -9.11 -9.71
C VAL A 24 -7.73 -9.95 -8.53
N GLU A 25 -8.90 -10.57 -8.67
CA GLU A 25 -9.44 -11.44 -7.65
C GLU A 25 -8.46 -12.56 -7.27
N PRO A 26 -8.41 -12.95 -5.98
CA PRO A 26 -7.50 -13.98 -5.52
C PRO A 26 -7.79 -15.34 -6.17
N VAL A 27 -6.74 -15.96 -6.71
CA VAL A 27 -6.80 -17.34 -7.23
C VAL A 27 -6.32 -18.29 -6.13
N PHE A 28 -7.10 -19.33 -5.87
CA PHE A 28 -6.82 -20.34 -4.84
C PHE A 28 -6.52 -21.70 -5.47
N GLU A 29 -5.63 -22.46 -4.83
CA GLU A 29 -5.36 -23.87 -5.15
C GLU A 29 -4.93 -24.13 -6.60
N GLN A 30 -4.37 -23.12 -7.27
CA GLN A 30 -3.90 -23.19 -8.64
C GLN A 30 -2.60 -22.40 -8.82
N GLU A 31 -1.61 -23.02 -9.47
CA GLU A 31 -0.40 -22.32 -9.91
C GLU A 31 -0.76 -21.43 -11.10
N THR A 32 -0.58 -20.11 -10.96
CA THR A 32 -1.00 -19.12 -11.96
C THR A 32 -0.09 -17.90 -11.88
N ILE A 33 0.21 -17.32 -13.05
CA ILE A 33 0.90 -16.04 -13.16
C ILE A 33 -0.16 -14.95 -13.28
N ILE A 34 -0.21 -14.04 -12.30
CA ILE A 34 -1.09 -12.87 -12.34
C ILE A 34 -0.27 -11.66 -12.80
N ILE A 35 -0.73 -11.00 -13.86
CA ILE A 35 -0.14 -9.78 -14.39
C ILE A 35 -1.22 -8.70 -14.36
N ALA A 36 -0.90 -7.53 -13.81
CA ALA A 36 -1.81 -6.40 -13.73
C ALA A 36 -1.07 -5.09 -14.04
N GLU A 37 -1.75 -4.17 -14.70
CA GLU A 37 -1.29 -2.79 -14.88
C GLU A 37 -1.69 -1.95 -13.68
N LEU A 38 -0.78 -1.10 -13.20
CA LEU A 38 -0.99 -0.24 -12.04
C LEU A 38 -0.85 1.22 -12.46
N ASP A 39 -1.86 2.04 -12.15
CA ASP A 39 -1.76 3.49 -12.30
C ASP A 39 -1.08 4.10 -11.07
N LEU A 40 0.17 4.54 -11.24
CA LEU A 40 0.95 5.15 -10.16
C LEU A 40 0.45 6.56 -9.79
N ASN A 41 -0.29 7.24 -10.67
CA ASN A 41 -0.85 8.56 -10.37
C ASN A 41 -1.91 8.49 -9.28
N ALA A 42 -2.51 7.32 -9.06
CA ALA A 42 -3.49 7.09 -8.02
C ALA A 42 -2.90 7.28 -6.60
N VAL A 43 -1.57 7.10 -6.43
CA VAL A 43 -0.86 7.31 -5.15
C VAL A 43 -0.97 8.76 -4.68
N ASP A 44 -0.91 9.72 -5.59
CA ASP A 44 -0.96 11.14 -5.21
C ASP A 44 -2.38 11.53 -4.76
N CYS A 45 -3.41 11.01 -5.45
CA CYS A 45 -4.81 11.17 -5.06
C CYS A 45 -5.08 10.60 -3.64
N GLU A 46 -4.48 9.46 -3.32
CA GLU A 46 -4.59 8.83 -2.00
C GLU A 46 -3.93 9.65 -0.90
N LYS A 47 -2.72 10.15 -1.14
CA LYS A 47 -2.00 11.00 -0.19
C LYS A 47 -2.75 12.29 0.11
N MET A 48 -3.48 12.84 -0.88
CA MET A 48 -4.39 13.97 -0.63
C MET A 48 -5.54 13.62 0.33
N THR A 49 -5.96 12.36 0.37
CA THR A 49 -6.97 11.87 1.31
C THR A 49 -6.41 11.61 2.70
N LEU A 50 -5.25 10.94 2.80
CA LEU A 50 -4.59 10.64 4.07
C LEU A 50 -3.09 10.43 3.87
N ASP A 51 -2.30 11.40 4.32
CA ASP A 51 -0.84 11.31 4.36
C ASP A 51 -0.34 11.40 5.81
N VAL A 52 -0.17 10.23 6.44
CA VAL A 52 0.22 10.09 7.86
C VAL A 52 1.65 10.57 8.11
N SER A 53 2.56 10.34 7.15
CA SER A 53 3.96 10.72 7.26
C SER A 53 4.26 12.16 6.85
N GLY A 54 3.37 12.80 6.06
CA GLY A 54 3.52 14.19 5.61
C GLY A 54 2.57 15.14 6.34
N HIS A 55 1.49 15.59 5.69
CA HIS A 55 0.61 16.65 6.25
C HIS A 55 0.11 16.30 7.66
N TYR A 56 -0.30 15.06 7.92
CA TYR A 56 -0.84 14.69 9.23
C TYR A 56 0.24 14.37 10.26
N SER A 57 1.52 14.49 9.91
CA SER A 57 2.61 14.34 10.86
C SER A 57 2.54 15.44 11.93
N ARG A 58 2.73 15.05 13.18
CA ARG A 58 2.83 15.94 14.34
C ARG A 58 4.20 15.78 14.99
N PRO A 59 5.28 16.28 14.33
CA PRO A 59 6.64 16.13 14.82
C PRO A 59 6.89 16.84 16.16
N ASP A 60 5.98 17.75 16.54
CA ASP A 60 5.97 18.40 17.84
C ASP A 60 5.46 17.52 18.98
N ILE A 61 4.76 16.42 18.67
CA ILE A 61 4.25 15.44 19.65
C ILE A 61 4.97 14.09 19.52
N PHE A 62 5.16 13.61 18.29
CA PHE A 62 5.69 12.29 17.99
C PHE A 62 6.99 12.39 17.20
N ASP A 63 8.05 11.75 17.68
CA ASP A 63 9.32 11.58 16.96
C ASP A 63 9.67 10.09 16.91
N PHE A 64 10.00 9.58 15.72
CA PHE A 64 10.42 8.19 15.51
C PHE A 64 11.82 8.16 14.90
N ARG A 65 12.75 7.48 15.57
CA ARG A 65 14.14 7.33 15.12
C ARG A 65 14.50 5.87 14.97
N ILE A 66 15.10 5.54 13.83
CA ILE A 66 15.61 4.19 13.56
C ILE A 66 17.06 4.11 14.04
N GLY A 67 17.34 3.21 14.97
CA GLY A 67 18.71 2.80 15.29
C GLY A 67 19.23 1.87 14.19
N GLN A 68 20.09 2.38 13.31
CA GLN A 68 20.77 1.54 12.32
C GLN A 68 21.89 0.76 13.04
N GLY A 69 21.56 -0.41 13.56
CA GLY A 69 22.54 -1.30 14.19
C GLY A 69 23.52 -1.85 13.15
N LYS A 70 24.66 -1.18 12.98
CA LYS A 70 25.83 -1.72 12.27
C LYS A 70 27.02 -1.99 13.19
N ASP A 71 26.79 -2.15 14.49
CA ASP A 71 27.83 -2.57 15.42
C ASP A 71 27.40 -3.88 16.12
N ARG A 72 27.78 -5.00 15.51
CA ARG A 72 27.86 -6.31 16.18
C ARG A 72 29.33 -6.69 16.17
N ILE A 73 30.02 -6.40 17.27
CA ILE A 73 31.31 -7.00 17.63
C ILE A 73 31.00 -8.31 18.35
#